data_AF-A0A842RAK5-F1
#
_entry.id   AF-A0A842RAK5-F1
#
_cell.length_a   1.000
_cell.length_b   1.000
_cell.length_c   1.000
_cell.angle_alpha   90.00
_cell.angle_beta   90.00
_cell.angle_gamma   90.00
#
_symmetry.space_group_name_H-M   'P 1'
#
loop_
_entity.id
_entity.type
_entity.pdbx_description
1 polymer ?
#
loop_
_entity_poly.entity_id
_entity_poly.type
_entity_poly.pdbx_seq_one_letter_code
_entity_poly.pdbx_strand_id
1 'polypeptide(L)'
;MGGSYRAFVLSQFSSIEGPQVFFLVSSGFIDETLKEEISNVLNLNVSKDYFIFRIGDLTTYNIQFDIRSSHARGNCELLMLSYITNRFPLKKEQKYFLKKAKEYITFLKSEENLAYIFHLNEIIDMTEQEFTIIENLYGECLERLRHMLEDHA
;
A
#
# COMPACT_ATOMS: atom_id res chain seq x y z
N MET A 1 28.31 -0.34 9.22
CA MET A 1 27.68 -1.36 8.35
C MET A 1 26.18 -1.14 8.43
N GLY A 2 25.61 -0.41 7.47
CA GLY A 2 24.18 -0.11 7.46
C GLY A 2 23.41 -1.33 6.97
N GLY A 3 22.48 -1.85 7.78
CA GLY A 3 21.60 -2.93 7.36
C GLY A 3 20.79 -2.55 6.12
N SER A 4 20.39 -3.55 5.35
CA SER A 4 19.46 -3.35 4.24
C SER A 4 18.10 -3.02 4.80
N TYR A 5 17.62 -1.81 4.54
CA TYR A 5 16.26 -1.39 4.89
C TYR A 5 15.32 -1.70 3.73
N ARG A 6 14.18 -2.31 4.04
CA ARG A 6 13.12 -2.63 3.08
C ARG A 6 11.76 -2.42 3.72
N ALA A 7 10.82 -1.91 2.96
CA ALA A 7 9.42 -1.82 3.39
C ALA A 7 8.46 -2.00 2.23
N PHE A 8 7.29 -2.56 2.53
CA PHE A 8 6.11 -2.50 1.68
C PHE A 8 5.06 -1.62 2.35
N VAL A 9 4.47 -0.73 1.57
CA VAL A 9 3.46 0.22 2.04
C VAL A 9 2.28 0.19 1.08
N LEU A 10 1.07 0.06 1.62
CA LEU A 10 -0.17 0.34 0.90
C LEU A 10 -0.71 1.67 1.40
N SER A 11 -0.81 2.64 0.49
CA SER A 11 -1.39 3.94 0.76
C SER A 11 -2.73 4.09 0.06
N GLN A 12 -3.65 4.84 0.67
CA GLN A 12 -4.97 5.18 0.13
C GLN A 12 -5.12 6.69 0.07
N PHE A 13 -5.79 7.20 -0.97
CA PHE A 13 -6.13 8.61 -1.06
C PHE A 13 -7.54 8.85 -0.50
N SER A 14 -7.62 9.40 0.71
CA SER A 14 -8.87 9.85 1.29
C SER A 14 -9.27 11.19 0.68
N SER A 15 -10.52 11.30 0.22
CA SER A 15 -11.05 12.57 -0.29
C SER A 15 -11.17 13.66 0.79
N ILE A 16 -11.12 13.28 2.07
CA ILE A 16 -11.23 14.18 3.22
C ILE A 16 -9.84 14.52 3.75
N GLU A 17 -9.00 13.51 3.97
CA GLU A 17 -7.74 13.65 4.70
C GLU A 17 -6.51 13.66 3.77
N GLY A 18 -6.69 13.39 2.48
CA GLY A 18 -5.61 13.25 1.51
C GLY A 18 -4.95 11.87 1.58
N PRO A 19 -3.68 11.74 1.12
CA PRO A 19 -3.03 10.44 1.09
C PRO A 19 -2.62 9.96 2.48
N GLN A 20 -2.88 8.69 2.75
CA GLN A 20 -2.59 8.06 4.03
C GLN A 20 -1.87 6.73 3.83
N VAL A 21 -0.92 6.44 4.72
CA VAL A 21 -0.34 5.10 4.85
C VAL A 21 -1.33 4.22 5.60
N PHE A 22 -1.82 3.19 4.93
CA PHE A 22 -2.82 2.28 5.50
C PHE A 22 -2.18 0.99 6.03
N PHE A 23 -1.39 0.33 5.20
CA PHE A 23 -0.57 -0.81 5.64
C PHE A 23 0.91 -0.50 5.50
N LEU A 24 1.70 -0.96 6.46
CA LEU A 24 3.14 -0.81 6.46
C LEU A 24 3.77 -2.05 7.08
N VAL A 25 4.62 -2.73 6.31
CA VAL A 25 5.47 -3.81 6.79
C VAL A 25 6.91 -3.49 6.43
N SER A 26 7.81 -3.50 7.40
CA SER A 26 9.19 -3.08 7.22
C SER A 26 10.18 -3.98 7.97
N SER A 27 11.40 -4.08 7.44
CA SER A 27 12.51 -4.79 8.08
C SER A 27 13.23 -3.93 9.13
N GLY A 28 12.76 -2.70 9.36
CA GLY A 28 13.34 -1.72 10.29
C GLY A 28 12.31 -0.67 10.69
N PHE A 29 12.68 0.18 11.64
CA PHE A 29 11.80 1.23 12.14
C PHE A 29 11.52 2.31 11.07
N ILE A 30 10.27 2.80 11.04
CA ILE A 30 9.83 3.92 10.20
C ILE A 30 9.27 4.97 11.15
N ASP A 31 9.92 6.14 11.21
CA ASP A 31 9.41 7.28 11.97
C ASP A 31 8.23 7.97 11.25
N GLU A 32 7.51 8.82 11.98
CA GLU A 32 6.34 9.51 11.42
C GLU A 32 6.71 10.47 10.28
N THR A 33 7.87 11.13 10.35
CA THR A 33 8.36 12.00 9.27
C THR A 33 8.50 11.23 7.96
N LEU A 34 9.12 10.05 7.99
CA LEU A 34 9.27 9.22 6.81
C LEU A 34 7.93 8.66 6.33
N LYS A 35 7.00 8.31 7.23
CA LYS A 35 5.64 7.91 6.82
C LYS A 35 4.92 9.04 6.09
N GLU A 36 5.03 10.28 6.56
CA GLU A 36 4.47 11.45 5.89
C GLU A 36 5.12 11.68 4.51
N GLU A 37 6.44 11.53 4.38
CA GLU A 37 7.11 11.64 3.08
C GLU A 37 6.64 10.55 2.11
N ILE A 38 6.43 9.33 2.59
CA ILE A 38 5.91 8.20 1.80
C ILE A 38 4.47 8.45 1.36
N SER A 39 3.58 8.90 2.25
CA SER A 39 2.20 9.20 1.87
C SER A 39 2.14 10.31 0.82
N ASN A 40 3.01 11.32 0.95
CA ASN A 40 3.09 12.41 -0.02
C ASN A 40 3.53 11.96 -1.43
N VAL A 41 4.13 10.78 -1.60
CA VAL A 41 4.40 10.23 -2.95
C VAL A 41 3.11 9.98 -3.72
N LEU A 42 2.01 9.65 -3.02
CA LEU A 42 0.69 9.45 -3.65
C LEU A 42 0.11 10.74 -4.24
N ASN A 43 0.54 11.91 -3.74
CA ASN A 43 0.14 13.21 -4.29
C ASN A 43 0.88 13.55 -5.60
N LEU A 44 1.92 12.79 -5.97
CA LEU A 44 2.63 13.05 -7.21
C LEU A 44 1.70 12.74 -8.37
N ASN A 45 1.37 13.77 -9.15
CA ASN A 45 0.61 13.59 -10.38
C ASN A 45 1.52 12.96 -11.45
N VAL A 46 1.66 11.65 -11.40
CA VAL A 46 2.48 10.87 -12.34
C VAL A 46 1.58 10.27 -13.41
N SER A 47 1.92 10.51 -14.67
CA SER A 47 1.17 10.01 -15.83
C SER A 47 1.30 8.50 -16.08
N LYS A 48 1.95 7.77 -15.17
CA LYS A 48 2.26 6.34 -15.31
C LYS A 48 1.81 5.59 -14.07
N ASP A 49 1.13 4.46 -14.31
CA ASP A 49 0.72 3.52 -13.26
C ASP A 49 1.90 3.01 -12.42
N TYR A 50 3.11 2.97 -13.00
CA TYR A 50 4.35 2.58 -12.32
C TYR A 50 5.43 3.64 -12.46
N PHE A 51 6.11 3.95 -11.35
CA PHE A 51 7.24 4.86 -11.34
C PHE A 51 8.22 4.55 -10.19
N ILE A 52 9.44 5.08 -10.33
CA ILE A 52 10.45 5.06 -9.28
C ILE A 52 10.66 6.50 -8.81
N PHE A 53 10.66 6.71 -7.50
CA PHE A 53 10.89 8.03 -6.91
C PHE A 53 11.93 7.94 -5.78
N ARG A 54 12.69 9.01 -5.55
CA ARG A 54 13.69 9.06 -4.48
C ARG A 54 13.25 10.02 -3.38
N ILE A 55 13.31 9.53 -2.14
CA ILE A 55 13.07 10.31 -0.92
C ILE A 55 14.38 10.27 -0.14
N GLY A 56 15.17 11.35 -0.24
CA GLY A 56 16.54 11.36 0.28
C GLY A 56 17.38 10.17 -0.22
N ASP A 57 17.82 9.33 0.72
CA ASP A 57 18.61 8.12 0.45
C ASP A 57 17.77 6.88 0.14
N LEU A 58 16.44 6.98 0.17
CA LEU A 58 15.53 5.89 -0.13
C LEU A 58 15.12 5.92 -1.61
N THR A 59 15.05 4.73 -2.18
CA THR A 59 14.41 4.44 -3.45
C THR A 59 13.02 3.87 -3.17
N THR A 60 12.01 4.43 -3.82
CA THR A 60 10.63 3.92 -3.80
C THR A 60 10.26 3.44 -5.20
N TYR A 61 9.67 2.25 -5.26
CA TYR A 61 9.06 1.70 -6.45
C TYR A 61 7.55 1.70 -6.21
N ASN A 62 6.78 2.36 -7.06
CA ASN A 62 5.39 2.67 -6.78
C ASN A 62 4.51 2.14 -7.91
N ILE A 63 3.37 1.53 -7.57
CA ILE A 63 2.28 1.25 -8.50
C ILE A 63 1.00 1.87 -7.96
N GLN A 64 0.40 2.76 -8.75
CA GLN A 64 -0.90 3.35 -8.48
C GLN A 64 -1.99 2.54 -9.20
N PHE A 65 -3.12 2.32 -8.55
CA PHE A 65 -4.23 1.56 -9.09
C PHE A 65 -5.54 1.85 -8.36
N ASP A 66 -6.65 1.63 -9.05
CA ASP A 66 -7.98 1.74 -8.45
C ASP A 66 -8.55 0.37 -8.05
N ILE A 67 -9.28 0.35 -6.94
CA ILE A 67 -10.21 -0.73 -6.57
C ILE A 67 -11.64 -0.19 -6.58
N ARG A 68 -12.64 -1.07 -6.75
CA ARG A 68 -14.04 -0.66 -6.63
C ARG A 68 -14.40 -0.42 -5.18
N SER A 69 -15.21 0.60 -4.92
CA SER A 69 -15.71 0.94 -3.60
C SER A 69 -17.07 1.60 -3.73
N SER A 70 -18.11 1.00 -3.17
CA SER A 70 -19.43 1.63 -3.10
C SER A 70 -19.48 2.84 -2.16
N HIS A 71 -18.42 3.04 -1.37
CA HIS A 71 -18.31 4.11 -0.37
C HIS A 71 -17.51 5.31 -0.89
N ALA A 72 -16.69 5.12 -1.93
CA ALA A 72 -15.95 6.19 -2.59
C ALA A 72 -16.84 7.06 -3.48
N ARG A 73 -16.53 8.36 -3.55
CA ARG A 73 -17.04 9.21 -4.63
C ARG A 73 -16.50 8.72 -5.97
N GLY A 74 -17.41 8.38 -6.90
CA GLY A 74 -17.04 7.84 -8.21
C GLY A 74 -16.88 6.31 -8.24
N ASN A 75 -17.25 5.62 -7.16
CA ASN A 75 -17.24 4.17 -7.00
C ASN A 75 -15.86 3.49 -7.04
N CYS A 76 -14.78 4.24 -6.84
CA CYS A 76 -13.40 3.73 -6.83
C CYS A 76 -12.55 4.36 -5.72
N GLU A 77 -11.76 3.55 -5.01
CA GLU A 77 -10.66 4.05 -4.18
C GLU A 77 -9.39 4.12 -5.02
N LEU A 78 -8.63 5.21 -4.85
CA LEU A 78 -7.29 5.32 -5.39
C LEU A 78 -6.27 4.81 -4.37
N LEU A 79 -5.52 3.77 -4.76
CA LEU A 79 -4.49 3.16 -3.94
C LEU A 79 -3.11 3.25 -4.60
N MET A 80 -2.08 3.17 -3.77
CA MET A 80 -0.71 2.97 -4.23
C MET A 80 0.01 1.94 -3.37
N LEU A 81 0.60 0.97 -4.05
CA LEU A 81 1.53 0.02 -3.44
C LEU A 81 2.95 0.51 -3.69
N SER A 82 3.73 0.64 -2.61
CA SER A 82 5.11 1.07 -2.64
C SER A 82 6.03 0.01 -2.07
N TYR A 83 7.15 -0.24 -2.74
CA TYR A 83 8.31 -0.93 -2.19
C TYR A 83 9.42 0.08 -1.96
N ILE A 84 9.97 0.11 -0.75
CA ILE A 84 10.94 1.13 -0.32
C ILE A 84 12.22 0.42 0.08
N THR A 85 13.36 0.96 -0.33
CA THR A 85 14.67 0.40 0.00
C THR A 85 15.73 1.50 0.09
N ASN A 86 16.74 1.32 0.94
CA ASN A 86 17.92 2.19 0.99
C ASN A 86 18.99 1.80 -0.05
N ARG A 87 18.65 0.92 -1.00
CA ARG A 87 19.51 0.52 -2.10
C ARG A 87 19.25 1.38 -3.34
N PHE A 88 20.28 1.49 -4.18
CA PHE A 88 20.12 2.07 -5.51
C PHE A 88 19.17 1.23 -6.35
N PRO A 89 18.40 1.84 -7.28
CA PRO A 89 17.46 1.10 -8.11
C PRO A 89 18.15 -0.02 -8.89
N LEU A 90 17.72 -1.27 -8.68
CA LEU A 90 18.25 -2.44 -9.39
C LEU A 90 17.17 -3.06 -10.28
N LYS A 91 17.54 -3.44 -11.51
CA LYS A 91 16.62 -4.13 -12.44
C LYS A 91 16.00 -5.40 -11.84
N LYS A 92 16.73 -6.12 -10.98
CA LYS A 92 16.25 -7.33 -10.30
C LYS A 92 15.14 -7.00 -9.30
N GLU A 93 15.32 -5.95 -8.49
CA GLU A 93 14.33 -5.50 -7.51
C GLU A 93 13.08 -4.95 -8.20
N GLN A 94 13.25 -4.17 -9.27
CA GLN A 94 12.14 -3.71 -10.10
C GLN A 94 11.29 -4.89 -10.63
N LYS A 95 11.93 -5.92 -11.21
CA LYS A 95 11.22 -7.10 -11.72
C LYS A 95 10.51 -7.86 -10.61
N TYR A 96 11.15 -8.00 -9.46
CA TYR A 96 10.56 -8.64 -8.30
C TYR A 96 9.31 -7.88 -7.83
N PHE A 97 9.44 -6.57 -7.62
CA PHE A 97 8.36 -5.70 -7.18
C PHE A 97 7.17 -5.77 -8.14
N LEU A 98 7.40 -5.56 -9.45
CA LEU A 98 6.32 -5.59 -10.44
C LEU A 98 5.57 -6.93 -10.45
N LYS A 99 6.29 -8.06 -10.30
CA LYS A 99 5.67 -9.39 -10.23
C LYS A 99 4.77 -9.51 -9.00
N LYS A 100 5.32 -9.25 -7.81
CA LYS A 100 4.59 -9.40 -6.55
C LYS A 100 3.46 -8.39 -6.41
N ALA A 101 3.68 -7.16 -6.85
CA ALA A 101 2.67 -6.12 -6.90
C ALA A 101 1.49 -6.54 -7.79
N LYS A 102 1.74 -7.13 -8.96
CA LYS A 102 0.66 -7.64 -9.81
C LYS A 102 -0.17 -8.71 -9.11
N GLU A 103 0.46 -9.67 -8.43
CA GLU A 103 -0.22 -10.73 -7.66
C GLU A 103 -1.08 -10.12 -6.54
N TYR A 104 -0.50 -9.20 -5.75
CA TYR A 104 -1.19 -8.55 -4.64
C TYR A 104 -2.35 -7.64 -5.10
N ILE A 105 -2.13 -6.81 -6.13
CA ILE A 105 -3.16 -5.94 -6.71
C ILE A 105 -4.30 -6.77 -7.29
N THR A 106 -4.00 -7.92 -7.92
CA THR A 106 -5.06 -8.81 -8.44
C THR A 106 -5.95 -9.32 -7.32
N PHE A 107 -5.35 -9.72 -6.19
CA PHE A 107 -6.08 -10.09 -4.98
C PHE A 107 -6.92 -8.91 -4.46
N LEU A 108 -6.32 -7.73 -4.26
CA LEU A 108 -7.06 -6.57 -3.76
C LEU A 108 -8.25 -6.20 -4.66
N LYS A 109 -8.13 -6.34 -5.98
CA LYS A 109 -9.20 -6.06 -6.94
C LYS A 109 -10.29 -7.14 -6.98
N SER A 110 -10.03 -8.34 -6.51
CA SER A 110 -11.05 -9.40 -6.44
C SER A 110 -11.90 -9.35 -5.17
N GLU A 111 -11.47 -8.61 -4.16
CA GLU A 111 -12.13 -8.54 -2.86
C GLU A 111 -13.14 -7.37 -2.82
N GLU A 112 -14.43 -7.69 -2.98
CA GLU A 112 -15.51 -6.68 -2.99
C GLU A 112 -15.62 -5.91 -1.67
N ASN A 113 -15.24 -6.55 -0.57
CA ASN A 113 -15.32 -5.97 0.77
C ASN A 113 -14.07 -5.18 1.18
N LEU A 114 -13.02 -5.16 0.35
CA LEU A 114 -11.75 -4.51 0.71
C LEU A 114 -11.93 -3.02 1.01
N ALA A 115 -12.79 -2.35 0.25
CA ALA A 115 -13.02 -0.92 0.43
C ALA A 115 -13.48 -0.55 1.84
N TYR A 116 -14.25 -1.42 2.50
CA TYR A 116 -14.77 -1.18 3.86
C TYR A 116 -13.66 -0.99 4.88
N ILE A 117 -12.49 -1.61 4.66
CA ILE A 117 -11.32 -1.46 5.53
C ILE A 117 -10.90 0.01 5.65
N PHE A 118 -11.03 0.80 4.58
CA PHE A 118 -10.66 2.22 4.57
C PHE A 118 -11.72 3.13 5.19
N HIS A 119 -12.94 2.63 5.39
CA HIS A 119 -14.10 3.40 5.87
C HIS A 119 -14.67 2.89 7.20
N LEU A 120 -13.93 2.06 7.94
CA LEU A 120 -14.41 1.46 9.20
C LEU A 120 -14.99 2.48 10.19
N ASN A 121 -14.38 3.66 10.28
CA ASN A 121 -14.83 4.72 11.19
C ASN A 121 -16.11 5.45 10.73
N GLU A 122 -16.53 5.25 9.47
CA GLU A 122 -17.68 5.94 8.86
C GLU A 122 -18.93 5.04 8.83
N ILE A 123 -18.79 3.76 9.15
CA ILE A 123 -19.88 2.78 9.07
C ILE A 123 -20.58 2.67 10.42
N ILE A 124 -21.81 3.17 10.49
CA ILE A 124 -22.56 3.33 11.74
C ILE A 124 -23.28 2.03 12.15
N ASP A 125 -23.71 1.21 11.19
CA ASP A 125 -24.59 0.06 11.42
C ASP A 125 -23.96 -1.29 10.98
N MET A 126 -22.68 -1.50 11.26
CA MET A 126 -21.99 -2.75 10.92
C MET A 126 -22.41 -3.89 11.86
N THR A 127 -22.81 -5.04 11.30
CA THR A 127 -23.06 -6.25 12.08
C THR A 127 -21.74 -6.90 12.54
N GLU A 128 -21.80 -7.70 13.61
CA GLU A 128 -20.63 -8.46 14.11
C GLU A 128 -20.04 -9.40 13.04
N GLN A 129 -20.90 -10.00 12.22
CA GLN A 129 -20.49 -10.88 11.13
C GLN A 129 -19.72 -10.11 10.04
N GLU A 130 -20.21 -8.93 9.64
CA GLU A 130 -19.51 -8.06 8.69
C GLU A 130 -18.18 -7.59 9.25
N PHE A 131 -18.14 -7.17 10.52
CA PHE A 131 -16.91 -6.76 11.18
C PHE A 131 -15.86 -7.88 11.16
N THR A 132 -16.26 -9.11 11.47
CA THR A 132 -15.37 -10.28 11.44
C THR A 132 -14.82 -10.54 10.04
N ILE A 133 -15.63 -10.37 8.99
CA ILE A 133 -15.19 -10.51 7.60
C ILE A 133 -14.12 -9.45 7.28
N ILE A 134 -14.36 -8.20 7.67
CA ILE A 134 -13.42 -7.09 7.43
C ILE A 134 -12.12 -7.27 8.21
N GLU A 135 -12.19 -7.69 9.47
CA GLU A 135 -11.02 -7.96 10.31
C GLU A 135 -10.14 -9.09 9.72
N ASN A 136 -10.76 -10.19 9.27
CA ASN A 136 -10.03 -11.27 8.61
C ASN A 136 -9.36 -10.80 7.32
N LEU A 137 -10.06 -9.99 6.51
CA LEU A 137 -9.51 -9.44 5.28
C LEU A 137 -8.34 -8.48 5.54
N TYR A 138 -8.44 -7.66 6.59
CA TYR A 138 -7.35 -6.80 7.06
C TYR A 138 -6.11 -7.62 7.41
N GLY A 139 -6.29 -8.70 8.18
CA GLY A 139 -5.20 -9.63 8.53
C GLY A 139 -4.56 -10.27 7.30
N GLU A 140 -5.37 -10.76 6.36
CA GLU A 140 -4.87 -11.36 5.12
C GLU A 140 -4.07 -10.37 4.26
N CYS A 141 -4.54 -9.12 4.16
CA CYS A 141 -3.82 -8.07 3.44
C CYS A 141 -2.43 -7.82 4.02
N LEU A 142 -2.30 -7.75 5.34
CA LEU A 142 -1.03 -7.56 6.03
C LEU A 142 -0.09 -8.74 5.86
N GLU A 143 -0.58 -9.97 6.03
CA GLU A 143 0.26 -11.17 5.94
C GLU A 143 0.79 -11.38 4.52
N ARG A 144 0.00 -11.07 3.49
CA ARG A 144 0.48 -11.08 2.10
C ARG A 144 1.60 -10.07 1.86
N LEU A 145 1.50 -8.85 2.40
CA LEU A 145 2.59 -7.87 2.32
C LEU A 145 3.84 -8.33 3.08
N ARG A 146 3.65 -8.96 4.24
CA ARG A 146 4.75 -9.55 5.03
C ARG A 146 5.48 -10.63 4.25
N HIS A 147 4.77 -11.57 3.63
CA HIS A 147 5.37 -12.58 2.77
C HIS A 147 6.12 -11.98 1.58
N MET A 148 5.61 -10.89 0.98
CA MET A 148 6.34 -10.18 -0.07
C MET A 148 7.65 -9.56 0.43
N LEU A 149 7.71 -9.13 1.69
CA LEU A 149 8.94 -8.61 2.28
C LEU A 149 9.95 -9.73 2.55
N GLU A 150 9.48 -10.86 3.09
CA GLU A 150 10.29 -12.03 3.47
C GLU A 150 10.81 -12.81 2.26
N ASP A 151 10.00 -12.99 1.21
CA ASP A 151 10.41 -13.64 -0.05
C ASP A 151 11.52 -12.87 -0.77
N HIS A 152 11.68 -11.57 -0.48
CA HIS A 152 12.74 -10.74 -1.03
C HIS A 152 14.01 -10.74 -0.15
N ALA A 153 14.01 -11.45 0.99
CA ALA A 153 15.07 -11.39 2.00
C ALA A 153 16.46 -11.70 1.47
#